data_AF-A0AAD9LRC5-F1
#
_entry.id   AF-A0AAD9LRC5-F1
#
_cell.length_a   1.000
_cell.length_b   1.000
_cell.length_c   1.000
_cell.angle_alpha   90.00
_cell.angle_beta   90.00
_cell.angle_gamma   90.00
#
_symmetry.space_group_name_H-M   'P 1'
#
loop_
_entity.id
_entity.type
_entity.pdbx_description
1 polymer ?
#
loop_
_entity_poly.entity_id
_entity_poly.type
_entity_poly.pdbx_seq_one_letter_code
_entity_poly.pdbx_strand_id
1 'polypeptide(L)'
;MRQTGVPCYAWAHLKVLLLAKLQLALDTMDGDAASKGRRASVTQLLQTFESPPFTLQRLTEIILEPHRSYRSLPKLLNALEKLLAVSSTIQVVDPRTAQAILQQFQSPGPLEIDSPIARPVRNAIDGEVAARAPWSGTEAAA
;
A
#
# COMPACT_ATOMS: atom_id res chain seq x y z
N MET A 1 7.94 -13.14 -15.62
CA MET A 1 7.69 -13.19 -14.16
C MET A 1 6.43 -14.01 -13.93
N ARG A 2 6.45 -14.97 -13.00
CA ARG A 2 5.25 -15.77 -12.68
C ARG A 2 4.26 -14.84 -11.97
N GLN A 3 3.01 -14.75 -12.44
CA GLN A 3 1.96 -14.02 -11.72
C GLN A 3 1.63 -14.82 -10.46
N THR A 4 2.11 -14.37 -9.32
CA THR A 4 1.62 -14.80 -8.01
C THR A 4 0.38 -13.96 -7.66
N GLY A 5 -0.55 -14.51 -6.87
CA GLY A 5 -1.75 -13.80 -6.44
C GLY A 5 -1.45 -12.49 -5.70
N VAL A 6 -2.45 -11.62 -5.59
CA VAL A 6 -2.34 -10.36 -4.85
C VAL A 6 -2.46 -10.65 -3.35
N PRO A 7 -1.57 -10.14 -2.49
CA PRO A 7 -1.68 -10.33 -1.05
C PRO A 7 -2.99 -9.74 -0.49
N CYS A 8 -3.60 -10.45 0.45
CA CYS A 8 -4.89 -10.07 1.04
C CYS A 8 -4.75 -9.91 2.57
N TYR A 9 -4.65 -8.66 3.02
CA TYR A 9 -4.62 -8.29 4.44
C TYR A 9 -4.93 -6.79 4.61
N ALA A 10 -5.51 -6.43 5.76
CA ALA A 10 -5.84 -5.04 6.05
C ALA A 10 -4.61 -4.28 6.56
N TRP A 11 -3.93 -3.54 5.68
CA TRP A 11 -2.70 -2.83 5.99
C TRP A 11 -2.82 -1.89 7.19
N ALA A 12 -3.93 -1.16 7.34
CA ALA A 12 -4.13 -0.24 8.45
C ALA A 12 -3.98 -0.93 9.82
N HIS A 13 -4.56 -2.12 9.99
CA HIS A 13 -4.45 -2.89 11.23
C HIS A 13 -3.06 -3.51 11.39
N LEU A 14 -2.50 -4.04 10.29
CA LEU A 14 -1.16 -4.64 10.31
C LEU A 14 -0.09 -3.60 10.67
N LYS A 15 -0.19 -2.37 10.17
CA LYS A 15 0.74 -1.28 10.48
C LYS A 15 0.76 -0.97 11.98
N VAL A 16 -0.40 -0.92 12.64
CA VAL A 16 -0.49 -0.70 14.08
C VAL A 16 0.18 -1.83 14.85
N LEU A 17 -0.05 -3.08 14.45
CA LEU A 17 0.61 -4.24 15.06
C LEU A 17 2.13 -4.19 14.86
N LEU A 18 2.60 -3.86 13.65
CA LEU A 18 4.03 -3.74 13.34
C LEU A 18 4.70 -2.64 14.15
N LEU A 19 4.04 -1.50 14.36
CA LEU A 19 4.56 -0.42 15.22
C LEU A 19 4.75 -0.89 16.66
N ALA A 20 3.73 -1.56 17.23
CA ALA A 20 3.82 -2.10 18.58
C ALA A 20 4.93 -3.17 18.70
N LYS A 21 5.04 -4.06 17.70
CA LYS A 21 6.08 -5.10 17.66
C LYS A 21 7.48 -4.51 17.47
N LEU A 22 7.62 -3.47 16.65
CA LEU A 22 8.88 -2.75 16.46
C LEU A 22 9.35 -2.11 17.76
N GLN A 23 8.46 -1.42 18.48
CA GLN A 23 8.77 -0.83 19.78
C GLN A 23 9.23 -1.89 20.77
N LEU A 24 8.47 -2.98 20.91
CA LEU A 24 8.84 -4.11 21.77
C LEU A 24 10.21 -4.68 21.40
N ALA A 25 10.47 -4.90 20.11
CA ALA A 25 11.75 -5.42 19.64
C ALA A 25 12.92 -4.48 19.98
N LEU A 26 12.75 -3.16 19.81
CA LEU A 26 13.75 -2.16 20.16
C LEU A 26 13.99 -2.08 21.67
N ASP A 27 12.97 -2.28 22.48
CA ASP A 27 13.07 -2.29 23.94
C ASP A 27 13.75 -3.55 24.49
N THR A 28 13.64 -4.68 23.79
CA THR A 28 14.40 -5.90 24.15
C THR A 28 15.90 -5.81 23.89
N MET A 29 16.35 -4.80 23.15
CA MET A 29 17.75 -4.62 22.77
C MET A 29 18.40 -3.58 23.69
N ASP A 30 19.55 -3.93 24.27
CA ASP A 30 20.33 -2.99 25.08
C ASP A 30 20.74 -1.78 24.25
N GLY A 31 20.49 -0.58 24.78
CA GLY A 31 20.69 0.68 24.08
C GLY A 31 21.13 1.80 25.00
N ASP A 32 21.84 2.77 24.42
CA ASP A 32 22.24 4.00 25.09
C ASP A 32 21.23 5.13 24.84
N ALA A 33 21.40 6.24 25.56
CA ALA A 33 20.57 7.42 25.38
C ALA A 33 20.66 7.99 23.94
N ALA A 34 21.81 7.84 23.28
CA ALA A 34 22.02 8.29 21.90
C ALA A 34 21.10 7.56 20.90
N SER A 35 20.75 6.30 21.17
CA SER A 35 19.87 5.50 20.33
C SER A 35 18.39 5.91 20.41
N LYS A 36 17.98 6.68 21.43
CA LYS A 36 16.57 7.05 21.65
C LYS A 36 15.99 7.85 20.48
N GLY A 37 16.74 8.84 19.97
CA GLY A 37 16.31 9.64 18.83
C GLY A 37 16.15 8.80 17.56
N ARG A 38 17.04 7.83 17.35
CA ARG A 38 16.97 6.92 16.22
C ARG A 38 15.76 5.99 16.32
N ARG A 39 15.50 5.39 17.49
CA ARG A 39 14.30 4.55 17.73
C ARG A 39 13.00 5.29 17.35
N ALA A 40 12.88 6.55 17.76
CA ALA A 40 11.73 7.39 17.42
C ALA A 40 11.65 7.64 15.90
N SER A 41 12.77 7.96 15.27
CA SER A 41 12.85 8.16 13.81
C SER A 41 12.39 6.93 13.03
N VAL A 42 12.87 5.73 13.39
CA VAL A 42 12.48 4.48 12.70
C VAL A 42 10.98 4.20 12.86
N THR A 43 10.43 4.48 14.05
CA THR A 43 8.99 4.32 14.33
C THR A 43 8.17 5.29 13.48
N GLN A 44 8.60 6.55 13.39
CA GLN A 44 7.95 7.57 12.57
C GLN A 44 8.01 7.22 11.08
N LEU A 45 9.14 6.72 10.58
CA LEU A 45 9.27 6.26 9.19
C LEU A 45 8.27 5.17 8.84
N LEU A 46 8.03 4.20 9.74
CA LEU A 46 7.01 3.16 9.48
C LEU A 46 5.59 3.75 9.41
N GLN A 47 5.31 4.82 10.16
CA GLN A 47 3.98 5.45 10.16
C GLN A 47 3.63 6.15 8.83
N THR A 48 4.62 6.68 8.11
CA THR A 48 4.42 7.44 6.87
C THR A 48 3.88 6.61 5.72
N PHE A 49 4.02 5.28 5.78
CA PHE A 49 3.53 4.37 4.73
C PHE A 49 2.00 4.27 4.73
N GLU A 50 1.39 4.78 3.65
CA GLU A 50 -0.05 4.61 3.35
C GLU A 50 -0.39 3.20 2.86
N SER A 51 0.58 2.52 2.24
CA SER A 51 0.52 1.15 1.74
C SER A 51 1.77 0.36 2.18
N PRO A 52 1.72 -0.97 2.27
CA PRO A 52 2.84 -1.75 2.78
C PRO A 52 4.08 -1.60 1.88
N PRO A 53 5.28 -1.36 2.45
CA PRO A 53 6.50 -1.28 1.65
C PRO A 53 6.83 -2.65 1.04
N PHE A 54 7.51 -2.68 -0.10
CA PHE A 54 7.92 -3.97 -0.71
C PHE A 54 8.87 -4.79 0.18
N THR A 55 9.51 -4.13 1.14
CA THR A 55 10.39 -4.72 2.15
C THR A 55 9.65 -5.28 3.36
N LEU A 56 8.31 -5.24 3.38
CA LEU A 56 7.50 -5.63 4.54
C LEU A 56 7.84 -7.02 5.08
N GLN A 57 8.03 -8.01 4.22
CA GLN A 57 8.42 -9.36 4.67
C GLN A 57 9.73 -9.31 5.46
N ARG A 58 10.78 -8.72 4.88
CA ARG A 58 12.10 -8.64 5.51
C ARG A 58 12.08 -7.82 6.80
N LEU A 59 11.32 -6.73 6.81
CA LEU A 59 11.06 -5.92 8.00
C LEU A 59 10.43 -6.77 9.11
N THR A 60 9.43 -7.59 8.78
CA THR A 60 8.73 -8.44 9.75
C THR A 60 9.64 -9.52 10.33
N GLU A 61 10.45 -10.17 9.49
CA GLU A 61 11.44 -11.17 9.94
C GLU A 61 12.40 -10.59 10.99
N ILE A 62 12.90 -9.36 10.75
CA ILE A 62 13.83 -8.68 11.66
C ILE A 62 13.14 -8.25 12.96
N ILE A 63 11.91 -7.75 12.88
CA ILE A 63 11.14 -7.32 14.05
C ILE A 63 10.77 -8.51 14.95
N LEU A 64 10.42 -9.65 14.37
CA LEU A 64 10.04 -10.84 15.14
C LEU A 64 11.25 -11.47 15.86
N GLU A 65 12.42 -11.43 15.24
CA GLU A 65 13.63 -12.09 15.73
C GLU A 65 14.84 -11.12 15.75
N PRO A 66 14.81 -10.05 16.57
CA PRO A 66 15.80 -8.98 16.53
C PRO A 66 17.20 -9.45 16.92
N HIS A 67 17.32 -10.22 18.01
CA HIS A 67 18.59 -10.75 18.52
C HIS A 67 19.21 -11.81 17.58
N ARG A 68 18.37 -12.59 16.89
CA ARG A 68 18.82 -13.57 15.88
C ARG A 68 19.31 -12.87 14.61
N SER A 69 18.64 -11.79 14.21
CA SER A 69 18.96 -11.03 13.01
C SER A 69 20.19 -10.15 13.19
N TYR A 70 20.31 -9.47 14.33
CA TYR A 70 21.41 -8.55 14.62
C TYR A 70 21.85 -8.64 16.08
N ARG A 71 23.16 -8.79 16.28
CA ARG A 71 23.77 -8.89 17.62
C ARG A 71 23.85 -7.58 18.40
N SER A 72 23.52 -6.44 17.78
CA SER A 72 23.59 -5.13 18.46
C SER A 72 22.56 -4.14 17.94
N LEU A 73 22.07 -3.26 18.83
CA LEU A 73 21.06 -2.27 18.52
C LEU A 73 21.46 -1.32 17.37
N PRO A 74 22.70 -0.80 17.29
CA PRO A 74 23.07 0.08 16.18
C PRO A 74 22.96 -0.60 14.81
N LYS A 75 23.30 -1.89 14.73
CA LYS A 75 23.17 -2.67 13.49
C LYS A 75 21.71 -2.92 13.13
N LEU A 76 20.87 -3.22 14.13
CA LEU A 76 19.43 -3.35 13.96
C LEU A 76 18.82 -2.04 13.44
N LEU A 77 19.13 -0.90 14.07
CA LEU A 77 18.64 0.42 13.65
C LEU A 77 19.07 0.76 12.21
N ASN A 78 20.34 0.52 11.85
CA ASN A 78 20.82 0.73 10.48
C ASN A 78 20.05 -0.13 9.46
N ALA A 79 19.72 -1.37 9.81
CA ALA A 79 18.97 -2.26 8.94
C ALA A 79 17.52 -1.79 8.77
N LEU A 80 16.87 -1.40 9.87
CA LEU A 80 15.49 -0.90 9.83
C LEU A 80 15.39 0.41 9.04
N GLU A 81 16.32 1.35 9.25
CA GLU A 81 16.39 2.60 8.48
C GLU A 81 16.52 2.32 6.98
N LYS A 82 17.37 1.37 6.58
CA LYS A 82 17.50 0.97 5.15
C LYS A 82 16.24 0.34 4.59
N LEU A 83 15.56 -0.52 5.37
CA LEU A 83 14.34 -1.19 4.91
C LEU A 83 13.15 -0.22 4.81
N LEU A 84 13.15 0.85 5.60
CA LEU A 84 12.11 1.88 5.60
C LEU A 84 12.43 3.09 4.72
N ALA A 85 13.68 3.24 4.24
CA ALA A 85 14.06 4.29 3.29
C ALA A 85 13.53 4.05 1.86
N VAL A 86 12.81 2.96 1.63
CA VAL A 86 12.22 2.63 0.33
C VAL A 86 11.00 3.50 0.03
N SER A 87 10.76 3.79 -1.25
CA SER A 87 9.59 4.56 -1.69
C SER A 87 8.49 3.73 -2.33
N SER A 88 8.79 2.52 -2.81
CA SER A 88 7.81 1.66 -3.48
C SER A 88 7.02 0.79 -2.49
N THR A 89 5.76 0.59 -2.82
CA THR A 89 4.78 -0.16 -2.02
C THR A 89 4.19 -1.32 -2.83
N ILE A 90 3.55 -2.25 -2.12
CA ILE A 90 2.85 -3.40 -2.72
C ILE A 90 1.35 -3.10 -2.74
N GLN A 91 0.69 -3.48 -3.84
CA GLN A 91 -0.77 -3.52 -3.89
C GLN A 91 -1.29 -4.67 -3.02
N VAL A 92 -2.27 -4.38 -2.18
CA VAL A 92 -2.90 -5.35 -1.28
C VAL A 92 -4.41 -5.20 -1.30
N VAL A 93 -5.11 -6.31 -1.13
CA VAL A 93 -6.57 -6.34 -1.04
C VAL A 93 -6.99 -6.36 0.42
N ASP A 94 -7.97 -5.54 0.78
CA ASP A 94 -8.61 -5.64 2.10
C ASP A 94 -9.51 -6.89 2.13
N PRO A 95 -9.34 -7.80 3.11
CA PRO A 95 -10.18 -8.98 3.24
C PRO A 95 -11.69 -8.68 3.27
N ARG A 96 -12.09 -7.51 3.76
CA ARG A 96 -13.50 -7.09 3.83
C ARG A 96 -14.08 -6.73 2.46
N THR A 97 -13.24 -6.29 1.51
CA THR A 97 -13.67 -5.95 0.15
C THR A 97 -13.36 -7.05 -0.87
N ALA A 98 -12.48 -7.99 -0.51
CA ALA A 98 -12.06 -9.11 -1.37
C ALA A 98 -13.23 -9.89 -1.98
N GLN A 99 -14.27 -10.19 -1.19
CA GLN A 99 -15.43 -10.94 -1.66
C GLN A 99 -16.22 -10.20 -2.75
N ALA A 100 -16.41 -8.89 -2.59
CA ALA A 100 -17.08 -8.07 -3.60
C ALA A 100 -16.29 -8.03 -4.92
N ILE A 101 -14.96 -7.92 -4.82
CA ILE A 101 -14.06 -7.97 -5.97
C ILE A 101 -14.18 -9.33 -6.70
N LEU A 102 -14.17 -10.43 -5.96
CA LEU A 102 -14.33 -11.78 -6.55
C LEU A 102 -15.69 -11.95 -7.24
N GLN A 103 -16.78 -11.46 -6.65
CA GLN A 103 -18.12 -11.52 -7.24
C GLN A 103 -18.20 -10.73 -8.56
N GLN A 104 -17.54 -9.58 -8.63
CA GLN A 104 -17.46 -8.77 -9.86
C GLN A 104 -16.78 -9.51 -11.02
N PHE A 105 -15.77 -10.34 -10.73
CA PHE A 105 -15.12 -11.17 -11.75
C PHE A 105 -15.94 -12.39 -12.15
N GLN A 106 -16.81 -12.89 -11.27
CA GLN A 106 -17.66 -14.05 -11.55
C GLN A 106 -18.93 -13.70 -12.35
N SER A 107 -19.39 -12.46 -12.25
CA SER A 107 -20.52 -11.93 -13.02
C SER A 107 -20.04 -10.88 -14.01
N PRO A 108 -19.47 -11.26 -15.17
CA PRO A 108 -19.28 -10.29 -16.24
C PRO A 108 -20.68 -9.75 -16.59
N GLY A 109 -20.88 -8.44 -16.43
CA GLY A 109 -22.07 -7.79 -16.97
C GLY A 109 -22.19 -8.10 -18.47
N PRO A 110 -23.40 -8.04 -19.06
CA PRO A 110 -23.56 -8.27 -20.49
C PRO A 110 -22.55 -7.42 -21.26
N LEU A 111 -21.66 -8.05 -22.01
CA LEU A 111 -20.80 -7.34 -22.95
C LEU A 111 -21.72 -6.79 -24.03
N GLU A 112 -21.81 -5.47 -24.18
CA GLU A 112 -22.40 -4.89 -25.40
C GLU A 112 -21.44 -5.17 -26.56
N ILE A 113 -21.75 -6.20 -27.33
CA ILE A 113 -20.93 -6.69 -28.44
C ILE A 113 -20.92 -5.70 -29.64
N ASP A 114 -21.83 -4.72 -29.65
CA ASP A 114 -22.09 -3.87 -30.83
C ASP A 114 -21.42 -2.49 -30.82
N SER A 115 -20.43 -2.23 -29.97
CA SER A 115 -19.67 -0.97 -30.04
C SER A 115 -18.17 -1.19 -30.30
N PRO A 116 -17.60 -0.57 -31.36
CA PRO A 116 -16.20 -0.77 -31.75
C PRO A 116 -15.18 -0.20 -30.73
N ILE A 117 -15.65 0.41 -29.64
CA ILE A 117 -14.82 0.92 -28.54
C ILE A 117 -15.46 0.47 -27.23
N ALA A 118 -14.89 -0.53 -26.58
CA ALA A 118 -15.31 -0.97 -25.25
C ALA A 118 -15.16 0.18 -24.24
N ARG A 119 -16.28 0.74 -23.80
CA ARG A 119 -16.33 1.71 -22.70
C ARG A 119 -16.96 1.05 -21.48
N PRO A 120 -16.41 1.22 -20.27
CA PRO A 120 -17.07 0.75 -19.07
C PRO A 120 -18.41 1.48 -18.90
N VAL A 121 -19.50 0.70 -18.73
CA VAL A 121 -20.83 1.21 -18.39
C VAL A 121 -20.70 1.99 -17.08
N ARG A 122 -20.83 3.31 -17.16
CA ARG A 122 -21.03 4.14 -15.97
C ARG A 122 -22.48 3.93 -15.57
N ASN A 123 -22.71 3.25 -14.44
CA ASN A 123 -24.02 3.27 -13.82
C ASN A 123 -24.36 4.73 -13.52
N ALA A 124 -25.34 5.26 -14.28
CA ALA A 124 -25.89 6.57 -14.07
C ALA A 124 -26.58 6.58 -12.70
N ILE A 125 -25.92 7.17 -11.71
CA ILE A 125 -26.64 7.82 -10.63
C ILE A 125 -27.34 9.03 -11.27
N ASP A 126 -28.67 9.03 -11.24
CA ASP A 126 -29.47 10.16 -11.71
C ASP A 126 -29.02 11.44 -11.01
N GLY A 127 -28.47 12.33 -11.82
CA GLY A 127 -27.84 13.58 -11.41
C GLY A 127 -27.53 14.36 -12.66
N GLU A 128 -28.56 15.03 -13.18
CA GLU A 128 -28.49 15.94 -14.32
C GLU A 128 -27.37 16.97 -14.10
N VAL A 129 -26.27 16.83 -14.83
CA VAL A 129 -25.27 17.90 -14.98
C VAL A 129 -25.12 18.14 -16.47
N ALA A 130 -25.81 19.18 -16.96
CA ALA A 130 -25.77 19.63 -18.33
C ALA A 130 -24.32 19.86 -18.79
N ALA A 131 -23.83 19.01 -19.70
CA ALA A 131 -22.55 19.17 -20.35
C ALA A 131 -22.64 20.33 -21.36
N ARG A 132 -22.16 21.50 -20.96
CA ARG A 132 -21.97 22.65 -21.86
C ARG A 132 -20.48 22.73 -22.21
N ALA A 133 -20.10 22.22 -23.39
CA ALA A 133 -18.79 22.48 -23.98
C ALA A 133 -18.99 23.26 -25.29
N PRO A 134 -18.54 24.52 -25.41
CA PRO A 134 -18.60 25.26 -26.66
C PRO A 134 -17.21 25.29 -27.29
N TRP A 135 -16.96 24.43 -28.27
CA TRP A 135 -15.82 24.60 -29.18
C TRP A 135 -16.32 24.37 -30.60
N SER A 136 -17.00 25.38 -31.15
CA SER A 136 -17.26 25.50 -32.57
C SER A 136 -16.11 26.29 -33.20
N GLY A 137 -15.13 25.58 -33.75
CA GLY A 137 -14.18 26.15 -34.70
C GLY A 137 -14.86 26.24 -36.06
N THR A 138 -15.28 27.44 -36.44
CA THR A 138 -15.64 27.77 -37.83
C THR A 138 -14.37 28.10 -38.60
N GLU A 139 -13.96 27.18 -39.46
CA GLU A 139 -13.10 27.44 -40.61
C GLU A 139 -14.02 27.77 -41.78
N ALA A 140 -14.01 29.03 -42.25
CA ALA A 140 -14.61 29.42 -43.51
C ALA A 140 -13.83 30.61 -44.10
N ALA A 141 -13.08 30.26 -45.14
CA ALA A 141 -12.58 31.05 -46.26
C ALA A 141 -12.97 32.55 -46.36
N ALA A 142 -11.94 33.38 -46.53
CA ALA A 142 -11.92 34.52 -47.46
C ALA A 142 -10.49 34.72 -47.95
#